data_AF-A0A7G5BU70-F1
#
_entry.id   AF-A0A7G5BU70-F1
#
_cell.length_a   1.000
_cell.length_b   1.000
_cell.length_c   1.000
_cell.angle_alpha   90.00
_cell.angle_beta   90.00
_cell.angle_gamma   90.00
#
_symmetry.space_group_name_H-M   'P 1'
#
loop_
_entity.id
_entity.type
_entity.pdbx_description
1 polymer ?
#
loop_
_entity_poly.entity_id
_entity_poly.type
_entity_poly.pdbx_seq_one_letter_code
_entity_poly.pdbx_strand_id
1 'polypeptide(L)'
;MNEWSTTIWASISAMTAALVLTLIITLGSLARESANIQQESDAAVENIKEYRKYNQFDGTINLFPTDVITAITESDGMPKVTVYGRGPVSPREWSKATPASQFRTSELVKDNVAGGLFDPTDRYTSELVPDANGAIVQIIFRRQ
;
A
#
# COMPACT_ATOMS: atom_id res chain seq x y z
N MET A 1 14.56 -26.59 -65.02
CA MET A 1 14.20 -25.16 -65.13
C MET A 1 13.14 -24.74 -64.08
N ASN A 2 13.23 -25.26 -62.84
CA ASN A 2 12.22 -25.03 -61.79
C ASN A 2 12.81 -24.52 -60.46
N GLU A 3 14.07 -24.83 -60.17
CA GLU A 3 14.70 -24.49 -58.87
C GLU A 3 14.81 -22.98 -58.63
N TRP A 4 15.13 -22.19 -59.65
CA TRP A 4 15.21 -20.72 -59.53
C TRP A 4 13.88 -20.09 -59.10
N SER A 5 12.75 -20.58 -59.63
CA SER A 5 11.42 -20.09 -59.25
C SER A 5 11.09 -20.49 -57.81
N THR A 6 11.44 -21.71 -57.41
CA THR A 6 11.24 -22.22 -56.04
C THR A 6 12.09 -21.45 -55.01
N THR A 7 13.33 -21.13 -55.34
CA THR A 7 14.22 -20.34 -54.46
C THR A 7 13.69 -18.93 -54.26
N ILE A 8 13.23 -18.25 -55.32
CA ILE A 8 12.65 -16.90 -55.22
C ILE A 8 11.40 -16.90 -54.34
N TRP A 9 10.50 -17.87 -54.55
CA TRP A 9 9.30 -18.02 -53.72
C TRP A 9 9.62 -18.35 -52.26
N ALA A 10 10.63 -19.18 -52.01
CA ALA A 10 11.10 -19.47 -50.66
C ALA A 10 11.69 -18.23 -49.97
N SER A 11 12.48 -17.41 -50.69
CA SER A 11 13.04 -16.16 -50.16
C SER A 11 11.95 -15.13 -49.83
N ILE A 12 10.96 -14.97 -50.71
CA ILE A 12 9.81 -14.08 -50.44
C ILE A 12 9.06 -14.58 -49.21
N SER A 13 8.76 -15.88 -49.14
CA SER A 13 8.05 -16.47 -47.99
C SER A 13 8.81 -16.29 -46.68
N ALA A 14 10.14 -16.43 -46.70
CA ALA A 14 11.00 -16.19 -45.55
C ALA A 14 11.03 -14.72 -45.12
N MET A 15 11.06 -13.78 -46.08
CA MET A 15 10.98 -12.34 -45.79
C MET A 15 9.63 -11.96 -45.18
N THR A 16 8.53 -12.50 -45.71
CA THR A 16 7.19 -12.25 -45.15
C THR A 16 7.07 -12.85 -43.75
N ALA A 17 7.59 -14.06 -43.52
CA ALA A 17 7.61 -14.67 -42.19
C ALA A 17 8.45 -13.86 -41.19
N ALA A 18 9.60 -13.33 -41.60
CA ALA A 18 10.43 -12.47 -40.77
C ALA A 18 9.73 -11.14 -40.41
N LEU A 19 8.98 -10.56 -41.36
CA LEU A 19 8.16 -9.37 -41.11
C LEU A 19 7.02 -9.64 -40.11
N VAL A 20 6.35 -10.79 -40.23
CA VAL A 20 5.30 -11.18 -39.27
C VAL A 20 5.90 -11.42 -37.88
N LEU A 21 7.05 -12.09 -37.79
CA LEU A 21 7.75 -12.32 -36.52
C LEU A 21 8.17 -11.01 -35.85
N THR A 22 8.74 -10.07 -36.60
CA THR A 22 9.13 -8.75 -36.07
C THR A 22 7.92 -7.95 -35.61
N LEU A 23 6.79 -8.03 -36.32
CA LEU A 23 5.53 -7.42 -35.89
C LEU A 23 5.02 -8.02 -34.56
N ILE A 24 5.05 -9.34 -34.42
CA ILE A 24 4.61 -10.02 -33.18
C ILE A 24 5.52 -9.62 -32.00
N ILE A 25 6.83 -9.57 -32.21
CA ILE A 25 7.80 -9.19 -31.18
C ILE A 25 7.58 -7.73 -30.74
N THR A 26 7.38 -6.82 -31.69
CA THR A 26 7.15 -5.40 -31.38
C THR A 26 5.82 -5.19 -30.65
N LEU A 27 4.73 -5.82 -31.10
CA LEU A 27 3.45 -5.78 -30.39
C LEU A 27 3.56 -6.35 -28.97
N GLY A 28 4.27 -7.46 -28.80
CA GLY A 28 4.53 -8.05 -27.47
C GLY A 28 5.31 -7.11 -26.56
N SER A 29 6.32 -6.41 -27.10
CA SER A 29 7.10 -5.43 -26.33
C SER A 29 6.26 -4.23 -25.88
N LEU A 30 5.44 -3.67 -26.78
CA LEU A 30 4.56 -2.54 -26.48
C LEU A 30 3.46 -2.92 -25.48
N ALA A 31 2.90 -4.13 -25.58
CA ALA A 31 1.92 -4.61 -24.62
C ALA A 31 2.52 -4.73 -23.21
N ARG A 32 3.76 -5.22 -23.09
CA ARG A 32 4.46 -5.32 -21.82
C ARG A 32 4.75 -3.94 -21.22
N GLU A 33 5.20 -3.00 -22.03
CA GLU A 33 5.47 -1.64 -21.59
C GLU A 33 4.19 -0.91 -21.16
N SER A 34 3.11 -1.05 -21.92
CA SER A 34 1.79 -0.53 -21.56
C SER A 34 1.24 -1.11 -20.25
N ALA A 35 1.42 -2.42 -20.03
CA ALA A 35 1.01 -3.07 -18.80
C ALA A 35 1.82 -2.55 -17.59
N ASN A 36 3.13 -2.36 -17.75
CA ASN A 36 3.96 -1.80 -16.69
C ASN A 36 3.54 -0.36 -16.33
N ILE A 37 3.29 0.49 -17.33
CA ILE A 37 2.83 1.87 -17.12
C ILE A 37 1.48 1.91 -16.40
N GLN A 38 0.54 1.05 -16.81
CA GLN A 38 -0.77 0.96 -16.14
C GLN A 38 -0.61 0.53 -14.68
N GLN A 39 0.22 -0.49 -14.43
CA GLN A 39 0.48 -0.97 -13.07
C GLN A 39 1.13 0.10 -12.18
N GLU A 40 2.07 0.87 -12.72
CA GLU A 40 2.70 1.98 -12.00
C GLU A 40 1.70 3.11 -11.70
N SER A 41 0.86 3.46 -12.68
CA SER A 41 -0.20 4.45 -12.50
C SER A 41 -1.23 4.04 -11.44
N ASP A 42 -1.67 2.78 -11.45
CA ASP A 42 -2.63 2.27 -10.49
C ASP A 42 -2.05 2.29 -9.06
N ALA A 43 -0.79 1.85 -8.91
CA ALA A 43 -0.08 1.91 -7.63
C ALA A 43 0.07 3.35 -7.12
N ALA A 44 0.43 4.30 -7.99
CA ALA A 44 0.53 5.71 -7.63
C ALA A 44 -0.81 6.30 -7.16
N VAL A 45 -1.92 5.94 -7.83
CA VAL A 45 -3.26 6.38 -7.44
C VAL A 45 -3.65 5.80 -6.08
N GLU A 46 -3.34 4.53 -5.82
CA GLU A 46 -3.59 3.88 -4.54
C GLU A 46 -2.82 4.55 -3.40
N ASN A 47 -1.52 4.81 -3.60
CA ASN A 47 -0.68 5.52 -2.63
C ASN A 47 -1.23 6.92 -2.31
N ILE A 48 -1.70 7.67 -3.32
CA ILE A 48 -2.28 9.00 -3.11
C ILE A 48 -3.60 8.92 -2.32
N LYS A 49 -4.43 7.90 -2.57
CA LYS A 49 -5.69 7.70 -1.83
C LYS A 49 -5.39 7.37 -0.36
N GLU A 50 -4.44 6.49 -0.10
CA GLU A 50 -3.98 6.17 1.26
C GLU A 50 -3.41 7.40 1.96
N TYR A 51 -2.55 8.16 1.27
CA TYR A 51 -1.99 9.39 1.80
C TYR A 51 -3.10 10.37 2.19
N ARG A 52 -4.10 10.62 1.32
CA ARG A 52 -5.23 11.50 1.67
C ARG A 52 -6.02 11.03 2.89
N LYS A 53 -6.14 9.72 3.10
CA LYS A 53 -6.84 9.15 4.26
C LYS A 53 -6.09 9.41 5.56
N TYR A 54 -4.77 9.25 5.57
CA TYR A 54 -3.97 9.28 6.80
C TYR A 54 -3.17 10.57 7.02
N ASN A 55 -3.11 11.49 6.05
CA ASN A 55 -2.38 12.75 6.16
C ASN A 55 -2.80 13.61 7.38
N GLN A 56 -4.04 13.44 7.86
CA GLN A 56 -4.51 14.07 9.10
C GLN A 56 -3.71 13.68 10.35
N PHE A 57 -2.90 12.61 10.27
CA PHE A 57 -2.04 12.12 11.34
C PHE A 57 -0.56 12.42 11.07
N ASP A 58 -0.21 13.14 10.01
CA ASP A 58 1.19 13.46 9.73
C ASP A 58 1.69 14.54 10.70
N GLY A 59 2.58 14.18 11.62
CA GLY A 59 3.18 15.10 12.60
C GLY A 59 2.18 15.79 13.54
N THR A 60 0.95 15.26 13.67
CA THR A 60 -0.12 15.92 14.41
C THR A 60 0.05 15.69 15.91
N ILE A 61 -0.07 16.77 16.68
CA ILE A 61 0.04 16.80 18.14
C ILE A 61 -1.34 16.97 18.78
N ASN A 62 -1.46 16.62 20.07
CA ASN A 62 -2.68 16.76 20.87
C ASN A 62 -3.89 15.94 20.37
N LEU A 63 -3.63 14.78 19.75
CA LEU A 63 -4.69 13.87 19.34
C LEU A 63 -5.38 13.24 20.54
N PHE A 64 -6.70 13.09 20.46
CA PHE A 64 -7.49 12.43 21.49
C PHE A 64 -7.41 10.91 21.34
N PRO A 65 -7.63 10.14 22.42
CA PRO A 65 -7.69 8.68 22.33
C PRO A 65 -8.77 8.19 21.35
N THR A 66 -9.85 8.95 21.17
CA THR A 66 -10.90 8.67 20.17
C THR A 66 -10.38 8.70 18.73
N ASP A 67 -9.42 9.59 18.43
CA ASP A 67 -8.83 9.72 17.11
C ASP A 67 -7.90 8.52 16.84
N VAL A 68 -7.17 8.08 17.86
CA VAL A 68 -6.33 6.87 17.82
C VAL A 68 -7.18 5.62 17.61
N ILE A 69 -8.29 5.48 18.36
CA ILE A 69 -9.22 4.35 18.20
C ILE A 69 -9.80 4.33 16.79
N THR A 70 -10.20 5.49 16.27
CA THR A 70 -10.70 5.62 14.89
C THR A 70 -9.65 5.16 13.89
N ALA A 71 -8.40 5.63 14.02
CA ALA A 71 -7.29 5.21 13.17
C ALA A 71 -7.05 3.69 13.20
N ILE A 72 -7.10 3.07 14.39
CA ILE A 72 -6.98 1.61 14.52
C ILE A 72 -8.12 0.92 13.77
N THR A 73 -9.38 1.34 14.00
CA THR A 73 -10.55 0.72 13.37
C THR A 73 -10.57 0.88 11.86
N GLU A 74 -10.12 2.02 11.33
CA GLU A 74 -10.08 2.30 9.90
C GLU A 74 -8.92 1.64 9.18
N SER A 75 -7.85 1.30 9.90
CA SER A 75 -6.68 0.65 9.32
C SER A 75 -6.93 -0.82 8.97
N ASP A 76 -7.79 -1.53 9.72
CA ASP A 76 -7.99 -2.98 9.59
C ASP A 76 -6.67 -3.79 9.48
N GLY A 77 -5.60 -3.26 10.09
CA GLY A 77 -4.26 -3.85 10.08
C GLY A 77 -3.36 -3.45 8.91
N MET A 78 -3.81 -2.60 7.98
CA MET A 78 -3.03 -1.98 6.90
C MET A 78 -3.41 -0.49 6.70
N PRO A 79 -2.57 0.48 7.11
CA PRO A 79 -1.23 0.36 7.68
C PRO A 79 -1.20 -0.23 9.10
N LYS A 80 -0.03 -0.68 9.54
CA LYS A 80 0.18 -1.12 10.92
C LYS A 80 0.01 0.07 11.87
N VAL A 81 -0.77 -0.07 12.93
CA VAL A 81 -0.90 0.98 13.96
C VAL A 81 -0.14 0.58 15.21
N THR A 82 0.72 1.46 15.71
CA THR A 82 1.51 1.24 16.92
C THR A 82 1.23 2.34 17.93
N VAL A 83 0.78 1.98 19.13
CA VAL A 83 0.47 2.92 20.21
C VAL A 83 1.42 2.68 21.38
N TYR A 84 2.16 3.73 21.76
CA TYR A 84 3.03 3.74 22.93
C TYR A 84 2.26 4.23 24.16
N GLY A 85 2.26 3.41 25.22
CA GLY A 85 1.69 3.74 26.53
C GLY A 85 2.60 4.65 27.37
N ARG A 86 2.17 4.95 28.60
CA ARG A 86 2.95 5.77 29.54
C ARG A 86 4.13 4.97 30.10
N GLY A 87 5.35 5.50 29.97
CA GLY A 87 6.58 4.91 30.55
C GLY A 87 7.24 3.84 29.66
N PRO A 88 8.12 2.98 30.21
CA PRO A 88 8.87 1.96 29.46
C PRO A 88 8.02 0.72 29.12
N VAL A 89 6.73 0.90 28.85
CA VAL A 89 5.81 -0.19 28.52
C VAL A 89 5.97 -0.53 27.04
N SER A 90 6.01 -1.83 26.73
CA SER A 90 6.04 -2.30 25.35
C SER A 90 4.86 -1.72 24.55
N PRO A 91 5.10 -1.21 23.33
CA PRO A 91 4.03 -0.66 22.51
C PRO A 91 3.02 -1.74 22.14
N ARG A 92 1.75 -1.33 22.01
CA ARG A 92 0.71 -2.21 21.48
C ARG A 92 0.61 -2.00 19.97
N GLU A 93 0.59 -3.10 19.22
CA GLU A 93 0.57 -3.08 17.77
C GLU A 93 -0.69 -3.76 17.22
N TRP A 94 -1.26 -3.12 16.19
CA TRP A 94 -2.34 -3.65 15.38
C TRP A 94 -1.85 -3.78 13.95
N SER A 95 -1.79 -5.02 13.46
CA SER A 95 -1.30 -5.37 12.13
C SER A 95 -2.25 -6.37 11.47
N LYS A 96 -2.00 -6.74 10.22
CA LYS A 96 -2.73 -7.82 9.53
C LYS A 96 -2.73 -9.16 10.29
N ALA A 97 -1.78 -9.40 11.18
CA ALA A 97 -1.74 -10.60 12.03
C ALA A 97 -2.66 -10.50 13.26
N THR A 98 -3.15 -9.31 13.58
CA THR A 98 -4.05 -9.06 14.70
C THR A 98 -5.45 -9.62 14.37
N PRO A 99 -6.11 -10.34 15.29
CA PRO A 99 -7.47 -10.83 15.05
C PRO A 99 -8.47 -9.70 14.76
N ALA A 100 -9.37 -9.90 13.80
CA ALA A 100 -10.41 -8.94 13.43
C ALA A 100 -11.28 -8.47 14.62
N SER A 101 -11.43 -9.30 15.66
CA SER A 101 -12.14 -8.92 16.89
C SER A 101 -11.48 -7.78 17.66
N GLN A 102 -10.15 -7.63 17.57
CA GLN A 102 -9.39 -6.59 18.28
C GLN A 102 -9.41 -5.23 17.58
N PHE A 103 -9.89 -5.17 16.34
CA PHE A 103 -10.14 -3.92 15.61
C PHE A 103 -11.54 -3.34 15.90
N ARG A 104 -12.41 -4.10 16.56
CA ARG A 104 -13.76 -3.63 16.87
C ARG A 104 -13.69 -2.50 17.89
N THR A 105 -14.39 -1.41 17.61
CA THR A 105 -14.52 -0.27 18.53
C THR A 105 -14.98 -0.70 19.92
N SER A 106 -15.89 -1.69 20.01
CA SER A 106 -16.37 -2.23 21.28
C SER A 106 -15.28 -2.87 22.14
N GLU A 107 -14.19 -3.35 21.53
CA GLU A 107 -13.05 -3.92 22.23
C GLU A 107 -12.07 -2.82 22.65
N LEU A 108 -11.77 -1.89 21.73
CA LEU A 108 -10.83 -0.78 21.98
C LEU A 108 -11.35 0.19 23.04
N VAL A 109 -12.66 0.43 23.10
CA VAL A 109 -13.28 1.31 24.11
C VAL A 109 -13.22 0.69 25.52
N LYS A 110 -13.02 -0.62 25.67
CA LYS A 110 -12.79 -1.21 27.01
C LYS A 110 -11.51 -0.71 27.65
N ASP A 111 -10.52 -0.36 26.83
CA ASP A 111 -9.25 0.21 27.27
C ASP A 111 -9.32 1.75 27.42
N ASN A 112 -10.48 2.35 27.15
CA ASN A 112 -10.80 3.76 27.35
C ASN A 112 -11.31 4.03 28.77
N VAL A 113 -10.45 3.72 29.75
CA VAL A 113 -10.71 3.88 31.19
C VAL A 113 -9.53 4.63 31.80
N ALA A 114 -9.76 5.35 32.91
CA ALA A 114 -8.71 6.05 33.64
C ALA A 114 -7.55 5.09 33.99
N GLY A 115 -6.33 5.45 33.58
CA GLY A 115 -5.13 4.60 33.73
C GLY A 115 -4.97 3.49 32.68
N GLY A 116 -5.90 3.37 31.73
CA GLY A 116 -5.83 2.46 30.59
C GLY A 116 -4.91 2.93 29.47
N LEU A 117 -4.86 2.15 28.38
CA LEU A 117 -4.08 2.50 27.20
C LEU A 117 -4.63 3.73 26.47
N PHE A 118 -5.95 3.95 26.55
CA PHE A 118 -6.68 5.05 25.90
C PHE A 118 -7.37 5.94 26.95
N ASP A 119 -6.68 6.40 28.00
CA ASP A 119 -7.32 7.24 29.02
C ASP A 119 -7.83 8.55 28.39
N PRO A 120 -9.10 8.95 28.60
CA PRO A 120 -9.70 10.15 28.01
C PRO A 120 -8.89 11.44 28.22
N THR A 121 -8.10 11.49 29.30
CA THR A 121 -7.28 12.65 29.66
C THR A 121 -5.97 12.73 28.87
N ASP A 122 -5.60 11.67 28.16
CA ASP A 122 -4.35 11.61 27.42
C ASP A 122 -4.37 12.36 26.11
N ARG A 123 -3.16 12.70 25.67
CA ARG A 123 -2.91 13.24 24.35
C ARG A 123 -1.83 12.43 23.66
N TYR A 124 -1.96 12.30 22.34
CA TYR A 124 -0.99 11.58 21.51
C TYR A 124 -0.39 12.51 20.47
N THR A 125 0.84 12.18 20.10
CA THR A 125 1.52 12.69 18.90
C THR A 125 1.57 11.56 17.88
N SER A 126 1.25 11.86 16.63
CA SER A 126 1.28 10.90 15.54
C SER A 126 2.44 11.12 14.58
N GLU A 127 2.93 10.03 14.02
CA GLU A 127 3.99 9.98 13.02
C GLU A 127 3.63 8.92 11.98
N LEU A 128 3.70 9.27 10.70
CA LEU A 128 3.51 8.33 9.59
C LEU A 128 4.85 7.81 9.12
N VAL A 129 4.95 6.50 8.93
CA VAL A 129 6.13 5.86 8.35
C VAL A 129 5.77 5.36 6.96
N PRO A 130 6.26 6.03 5.90
CA PRO A 130 6.11 5.56 4.53
C PRO A 130 7.17 4.50 4.17
N ASP A 131 6.87 3.66 3.19
CA ASP A 131 7.85 2.80 2.54
C ASP A 131 8.64 3.54 1.44
N ALA A 132 9.54 2.81 0.76
CA ALA A 132 10.34 3.35 -0.34
C ALA A 132 9.50 3.82 -1.55
N ASN A 133 8.24 3.40 -1.64
CA ASN A 133 7.30 3.76 -2.70
C ASN A 133 6.34 4.89 -2.28
N GLY A 134 6.46 5.40 -1.05
CA GLY A 134 5.59 6.42 -0.48
C GLY A 134 4.24 5.90 0.03
N ALA A 135 4.01 4.58 0.05
CA ALA A 135 2.86 3.97 0.68
C ALA A 135 3.01 4.02 2.20
N ILE A 136 1.94 4.34 2.92
CA ILE A 136 2.00 4.43 4.38
C ILE A 136 1.97 3.00 4.92
N VAL A 137 3.05 2.56 5.56
CA VAL A 137 3.14 1.19 6.11
C VAL A 137 2.84 1.14 7.60
N GLN A 138 3.06 2.25 8.31
CA GLN A 138 2.84 2.31 9.75
C GLN A 138 2.40 3.70 10.21
N ILE A 139 1.49 3.72 11.19
CA ILE A 139 1.08 4.91 11.94
C ILE A 139 1.52 4.72 13.39
N ILE A 140 2.35 5.62 13.89
CA ILE A 140 2.88 5.57 15.25
C ILE A 140 2.20 6.66 16.09
N PHE A 141 1.57 6.26 17.20
CA PHE A 141 1.02 7.17 18.20
C PHE A 141 1.84 7.09 19.48
N ARG A 142 2.35 8.24 19.94
CA ARG A 142 3.11 8.36 21.19
C ARG A 142 2.34 9.23 22.18
N ARG A 143 2.01 8.67 23.34
CA ARG A 143 1.38 9.42 24.43
C ARG A 143 2.32 10.53 24.93
N GLN A 144 1.77 11.71 25.18
CA GLN A 144 2.47 12.86 25.77
C GLN A 144 2.49 12.78 27.29
#